data_AF-A0A3D5U7B5-F1
#
_entry.id   AF-A0A3D5U7B5-F1
#
_cell.length_a   1.000
_cell.length_b   1.000
_cell.length_c   1.000
_cell.angle_alpha   90.00
_cell.angle_beta   90.00
_cell.angle_gamma   90.00
#
_symmetry.space_group_name_H-M   'P 1'
#
loop_
_entity.id
_entity.type
_entity.pdbx_description
1 polymer ?
#
loop_
_entity_poly.entity_id
_entity_poly.type
_entity_poly.pdbx_seq_one_letter_code
_entity_poly.pdbx_strand_id
1 'polypeptide(L)'
;MDMDKDRDLFGTEIKEMLRESIQRVVKGSFSSHDDDPVFYTRESYPGKTRIEELPLYPKGIPDVIRSWANLYAKTNYAPEDILVLDLETTGLGRGGTLAFMIGLGYYEGDQFWVEQIFLPDPDAEEHSFERLQELMRERSLLITFNGKSFDVPVLEARLLYHQIWLDI
;
A
#
# COMPACT_ATOMS: atom_id res chain seq x y z
N MET A 1 -24.46 32.97 -15.34
CA MET A 1 -23.63 32.42 -14.27
C MET A 1 -23.68 30.92 -14.48
N ASP A 2 -22.55 30.33 -14.85
CA ASP A 2 -22.51 28.95 -15.36
C ASP A 2 -22.18 28.03 -14.19
N MET A 3 -23.21 27.36 -13.66
CA MET A 3 -23.13 26.64 -12.38
C MET A 3 -22.19 25.42 -12.43
N ASP A 4 -21.96 24.84 -13.61
CA ASP A 4 -21.06 23.70 -13.77
C ASP A 4 -19.59 24.14 -13.74
N LYS A 5 -19.27 25.28 -14.35
CA LYS A 5 -17.93 25.86 -14.31
C LYS A 5 -17.50 26.26 -12.89
N ASP A 6 -18.44 26.80 -12.11
CA ASP A 6 -18.18 27.15 -10.71
C ASP A 6 -17.94 25.89 -9.87
N ARG A 7 -18.70 24.79 -10.10
CA ARG A 7 -18.50 23.50 -9.41
C ARG A 7 -17.14 22.88 -9.67
N ASP A 8 -16.67 22.88 -10.91
CA ASP A 8 -15.36 22.31 -11.27
C ASP A 8 -14.20 23.09 -10.65
N LEU A 9 -14.34 24.43 -10.57
CA LEU A 9 -13.38 25.29 -9.87
C LEU A 9 -13.33 24.97 -8.38
N PHE A 10 -14.48 24.87 -7.71
CA PHE A 10 -14.54 24.49 -6.29
C PHE A 10 -13.97 23.09 -6.04
N GLY A 11 -14.20 22.13 -6.94
CA GLY A 11 -13.63 20.78 -6.84
C GLY A 11 -12.10 20.80 -6.90
N THR A 12 -11.54 21.57 -7.85
CA THR A 12 -10.10 21.74 -8.00
C THR A 12 -9.47 22.40 -6.76
N GLU A 13 -10.07 23.46 -6.25
CA GLU A 13 -9.59 24.15 -5.03
C GLU A 13 -9.56 23.20 -3.82
N ILE A 14 -10.58 22.36 -3.65
CA ILE A 14 -10.62 21.37 -2.56
C ILE A 14 -9.50 20.34 -2.71
N LYS A 15 -9.27 19.82 -3.93
CA LYS A 15 -8.17 18.88 -4.19
C LYS A 15 -6.82 19.50 -3.84
N GLU A 16 -6.56 20.73 -4.26
CA GLU A 16 -5.33 21.46 -3.91
C GLU A 16 -5.16 21.63 -2.40
N MET A 17 -6.23 22.03 -1.70
CA MET A 17 -6.21 22.17 -0.24
C MET A 17 -5.92 20.84 0.49
N LEU A 18 -6.49 19.73 0.04
CA LEU A 18 -6.22 18.40 0.60
C LEU A 18 -4.75 18.01 0.38
N ARG A 19 -4.22 18.26 -0.81
CA ARG A 19 -2.82 17.98 -1.17
C ARG A 19 -1.83 18.81 -0.34
N GLU A 20 -2.09 20.09 -0.15
CA GLU A 20 -1.28 20.93 0.73
C GLU A 20 -1.37 20.49 2.21
N SER A 21 -2.55 20.05 2.65
CA SER A 21 -2.78 19.64 4.04
C SER A 21 -1.96 18.41 4.40
N ILE A 22 -1.95 17.39 3.55
CA ILE A 22 -1.18 16.16 3.81
C ILE A 22 0.33 16.45 3.82
N GLN A 23 0.83 17.29 2.90
CA GLN A 23 2.24 17.69 2.84
C GLN A 23 2.73 18.44 4.10
N ARG A 24 1.84 19.19 4.77
CA ARG A 24 2.19 19.91 6.01
C ARG A 24 2.32 19.00 7.22
N VAL A 25 1.59 17.89 7.23
CA VAL A 25 1.46 17.00 8.40
C VAL A 25 2.36 15.78 8.27
N VAL A 26 2.53 15.27 7.06
CA VAL A 26 3.24 14.04 6.75
C VAL A 26 4.44 14.34 5.88
N LYS A 27 5.62 13.88 6.27
CA LYS A 27 6.85 14.02 5.47
C LYS A 27 6.84 13.00 4.33
N GLY A 28 6.65 13.47 3.11
CA GLY A 28 6.55 12.62 1.92
C GLY A 28 6.60 13.43 0.62
N SER A 29 6.15 12.83 -0.48
CA SER A 29 6.14 13.44 -1.80
C SER A 29 4.91 12.96 -2.59
N PHE A 30 4.48 13.75 -3.58
CA PHE A 30 3.49 13.29 -4.55
C PHE A 30 4.16 12.48 -5.65
N SER A 31 3.45 11.48 -6.20
CA SER A 31 3.85 10.79 -7.42
C SER A 31 3.86 11.75 -8.61
N SER A 32 4.46 11.31 -9.71
CA SER A 32 4.60 12.12 -10.93
C SER A 32 3.36 12.16 -11.82
N HIS A 33 2.22 11.63 -11.37
CA HIS A 33 0.99 11.63 -12.17
C HIS A 33 0.40 13.05 -12.22
N ASP A 34 0.04 13.53 -13.41
CA ASP A 34 -0.33 14.94 -13.61
C ASP A 34 -1.68 15.29 -12.98
N ASP A 35 -2.69 14.45 -13.18
CA ASP A 35 -4.07 14.75 -12.76
C ASP A 35 -4.37 14.25 -11.33
N ASP A 36 -4.10 12.97 -11.07
CA ASP A 36 -4.44 12.32 -9.81
C ASP A 36 -3.21 11.68 -9.11
N PRO A 37 -2.22 12.49 -8.68
CA PRO A 37 -1.06 12.00 -7.97
C PRO A 37 -1.42 11.45 -6.60
N VAL A 38 -0.78 10.36 -6.20
CA VAL A 38 -0.84 9.83 -4.83
C VAL A 38 0.25 10.44 -3.97
N PHE A 39 -0.01 10.58 -2.68
CA PHE A 39 1.02 11.03 -1.74
C PHE A 39 1.69 9.82 -1.12
N TYR A 40 3.01 9.76 -1.06
CA TYR A 40 3.70 8.62 -0.48
C TYR A 40 4.81 9.04 0.49
N THR A 41 5.06 8.18 1.47
CA THR A 41 6.20 8.25 2.38
C THR A 41 7.04 7.00 2.22
N ARG A 42 8.35 7.13 2.44
CA ARG A 42 9.27 6.00 2.38
C ARG A 42 10.37 6.15 3.42
N GLU A 43 10.60 5.11 4.20
CA GLU A 43 11.60 5.09 5.25
C GLU A 43 12.33 3.74 5.28
N SER A 44 13.66 3.77 5.41
CA SER A 44 14.49 2.57 5.51
C SER A 44 14.91 2.26 6.93
N TYR A 45 15.09 0.97 7.20
CA TYR A 45 15.51 0.40 8.46
C TYR A 45 16.66 -0.59 8.20
N PRO A 46 17.74 -0.59 9.01
CA PRO A 46 18.95 -1.38 8.77
C PRO A 46 18.80 -2.88 9.11
N GLY A 47 17.66 -3.48 8.75
CA GLY A 47 17.36 -4.89 9.01
C GLY A 47 17.18 -5.25 10.49
N LYS A 48 17.11 -4.25 11.38
CA LYS A 48 16.92 -4.42 12.83
C LYS A 48 15.85 -3.48 13.37
N THR A 49 15.18 -3.91 14.44
CA THR A 49 14.23 -3.09 15.19
C THR A 49 14.93 -1.90 15.83
N ARG A 50 14.23 -0.76 15.92
CA ARG A 50 14.74 0.44 16.62
C ARG A 50 14.90 0.23 18.12
N ILE A 51 14.03 -0.62 18.68
CA ILE A 51 14.00 -0.98 20.08
C ILE A 51 14.64 -2.37 20.18
N GLU A 52 15.67 -2.51 21.01
CA GLU A 52 16.39 -3.78 21.27
C GLU A 52 17.23 -4.38 20.13
N GLU A 53 17.34 -3.71 18.97
CA GLU A 53 18.20 -4.14 17.83
C GLU A 53 17.98 -5.59 17.36
N LEU A 54 16.76 -6.11 17.50
CA LEU A 54 16.40 -7.45 17.06
C LEU A 54 16.33 -7.51 15.53
N PRO A 55 16.72 -8.63 14.89
CA PRO A 55 16.59 -8.79 13.45
C PRO A 55 15.12 -8.64 13.00
N LEU A 56 14.88 -7.83 11.97
CA LEU A 56 13.56 -7.71 11.33
C LEU A 56 13.22 -8.96 10.51
N TYR A 57 14.25 -9.64 9.98
CA TYR A 57 14.08 -10.90 9.29
C TYR A 57 14.37 -12.06 10.25
N PRO A 58 13.43 -13.04 10.42
CA PRO A 58 13.76 -14.25 11.15
C PRO A 58 14.82 -15.05 10.39
N LYS A 59 15.61 -15.88 11.07
CA LYS A 59 16.63 -16.74 10.41
C LYS A 59 16.05 -17.71 9.35
N GLY A 60 14.72 -17.81 9.29
CA GLY A 60 13.92 -18.52 8.30
C GLY A 60 12.46 -18.52 8.76
N ILE A 61 11.56 -18.90 7.88
CA ILE A 61 10.15 -19.07 8.22
C ILE A 61 9.98 -20.41 8.96
N PRO A 62 9.46 -20.43 10.20
CA PRO A 62 9.28 -21.66 10.96
C PRO A 62 8.39 -22.69 10.24
N ASP A 63 8.69 -23.98 10.38
CA ASP A 63 7.97 -25.07 9.71
C ASP A 63 6.46 -25.05 9.92
N VAL A 64 6.04 -24.71 11.14
CA VAL A 64 4.62 -24.59 11.47
C VAL A 64 3.92 -23.52 10.62
N ILE A 65 4.56 -22.37 10.42
CA ILE A 65 4.03 -21.28 9.59
C ILE A 65 4.04 -21.69 8.12
N ARG A 66 5.12 -22.33 7.65
CA ARG A 66 5.20 -22.84 6.27
C ARG A 66 4.08 -23.81 5.96
N SER A 67 3.79 -24.72 6.90
CA SER A 67 2.70 -25.69 6.76
C SER A 67 1.34 -25.00 6.71
N TRP A 68 1.06 -24.07 7.63
CA TRP A 68 -0.21 -23.33 7.64
C TRP A 68 -0.42 -22.46 6.40
N ALA A 69 0.66 -21.92 5.84
CA ALA A 69 0.65 -21.11 4.64
C ALA A 69 0.77 -21.91 3.33
N ASN A 70 0.77 -23.26 3.39
CA ASN A 70 0.89 -24.13 2.21
C ASN A 70 2.18 -23.89 1.38
N LEU A 71 3.27 -23.46 2.03
CA LEU A 71 4.54 -23.10 1.39
C LEU A 71 5.44 -24.32 1.14
N TYR A 72 4.90 -25.39 0.55
CA TYR A 72 5.62 -26.66 0.37
C TYR A 72 6.55 -26.68 -0.86
N ALA A 73 6.33 -25.79 -1.83
CA ALA A 73 7.04 -25.79 -3.11
C ALA A 73 8.46 -25.21 -3.02
N LYS A 74 8.71 -24.25 -2.12
CA LYS A 74 9.99 -23.55 -1.98
C LYS A 74 10.52 -23.78 -0.57
N THR A 75 11.72 -24.35 -0.47
CA THR A 75 12.34 -24.68 0.82
C THR A 75 13.02 -23.48 1.48
N ASN A 76 13.33 -22.43 0.72
CA ASN A 76 13.98 -21.23 1.21
C ASN A 76 13.45 -19.97 0.53
N TYR A 77 13.06 -18.98 1.33
CA TYR A 77 12.71 -17.64 0.87
C TYR A 77 13.83 -16.68 1.26
N ALA A 78 14.23 -15.82 0.34
CA ALA A 78 15.11 -14.70 0.62
C ALA A 78 14.29 -13.55 1.23
N PRO A 79 14.89 -12.65 2.04
CA PRO A 79 14.19 -11.46 2.51
C PRO A 79 13.52 -10.66 1.38
N GLU A 80 14.16 -10.58 0.22
CA GLU A 80 13.68 -9.85 -0.97
C GLU A 80 12.48 -10.52 -1.63
N ASP A 81 12.15 -11.78 -1.30
CA ASP A 81 10.90 -12.40 -1.75
C ASP A 81 9.68 -11.84 -1.02
N ILE A 82 9.86 -11.13 0.11
CA ILE A 82 8.79 -10.72 1.01
C ILE A 82 8.19 -9.36 0.60
N LEU A 83 6.86 -9.34 0.55
CA LEU A 83 6.05 -8.15 0.60
C LEU A 83 5.13 -8.23 1.82
N VAL A 84 5.22 -7.26 2.72
CA VAL A 84 4.27 -7.03 3.81
C VAL A 84 3.22 -6.02 3.30
N LEU A 85 1.95 -6.31 3.54
CA LEU A 85 0.83 -5.45 3.15
C LEU A 85 -0.11 -5.25 4.34
N ASP A 86 -0.60 -4.02 4.48
CA ASP A 86 -1.61 -3.59 5.44
C ASP A 86 -2.41 -2.44 4.84
N LEU A 87 -3.74 -2.43 5.02
CA LEU A 87 -4.61 -1.37 4.49
C LEU A 87 -5.30 -0.62 5.61
N GLU A 88 -5.32 0.71 5.48
CA GLU A 88 -6.24 1.55 6.24
C GLU A 88 -7.40 1.98 5.34
N THR A 89 -8.62 1.83 5.86
CA THR A 89 -9.83 2.00 5.07
C THR A 89 -10.79 3.00 5.71
N THR A 90 -11.62 3.66 4.89
CA THR A 90 -12.51 4.73 5.36
C THR A 90 -13.56 4.29 6.38
N GLY A 91 -13.76 2.97 6.56
CA GLY A 91 -14.69 2.41 7.55
C GLY A 91 -16.17 2.66 7.24
N LEU A 92 -16.98 1.59 7.31
CA LEU A 92 -18.46 1.53 7.19
C LEU A 92 -19.07 1.65 5.78
N GLY A 93 -19.53 0.50 5.28
CA GLY A 93 -20.52 0.39 4.20
C GLY A 93 -20.18 -0.70 3.18
N ARG A 94 -21.09 -1.66 2.97
CA ARG A 94 -20.94 -2.65 1.88
C ARG A 94 -20.98 -1.90 0.54
N GLY A 95 -19.82 -1.76 -0.13
CA GLY A 95 -19.71 -1.34 -1.52
C GLY A 95 -18.98 -0.02 -1.81
N GLY A 96 -18.52 0.74 -0.81
CA GLY A 96 -17.87 2.05 -1.02
C GLY A 96 -16.64 2.32 -0.15
N THR A 97 -16.10 1.30 0.50
CA THR A 97 -14.90 1.43 1.34
C THR A 97 -13.67 1.64 0.46
N LEU A 98 -12.99 2.78 0.63
CA LEU A 98 -11.72 3.07 -0.04
C LEU A 98 -10.57 2.66 0.87
N ALA A 99 -9.51 2.09 0.29
CA ALA A 99 -8.22 1.96 0.94
C ALA A 99 -7.52 3.32 0.86
N PHE A 100 -7.73 4.17 1.87
CA PHE A 100 -7.17 5.53 1.85
C PHE A 100 -5.66 5.54 2.16
N MET A 101 -5.14 4.44 2.72
CA MET A 101 -3.70 4.23 2.85
C MET A 101 -3.35 2.75 2.57
N ILE A 102 -2.34 2.53 1.73
CA ILE A 102 -1.73 1.24 1.47
C ILE A 102 -0.34 1.23 2.13
N GLY A 103 -0.18 0.43 3.18
CA GLY A 103 1.08 0.18 3.86
C GLY A 103 1.84 -0.98 3.23
N LEU A 104 3.10 -0.75 2.92
CA LEU A 104 3.98 -1.70 2.25
C LEU A 104 5.28 -1.85 3.04
N GLY A 105 5.71 -3.09 3.22
CA GLY A 105 7.00 -3.41 3.85
C GLY A 105 7.78 -4.40 2.99
N TYR A 106 9.03 -4.11 2.65
CA TYR A 106 9.80 -5.00 1.78
C TYR A 106 11.30 -4.81 1.96
N TYR A 107 12.09 -5.82 1.57
CA TYR A 107 13.55 -5.73 1.56
C TYR A 107 14.08 -5.27 0.21
N GLU A 108 15.05 -4.36 0.24
CA GLU A 108 15.94 -4.06 -0.90
C GLU A 108 17.37 -3.95 -0.37
N GLY A 109 18.24 -4.86 -0.79
CA GLY A 109 19.59 -4.95 -0.25
C GLY A 109 19.58 -5.29 1.24
N ASP A 110 20.32 -4.54 2.06
CA ASP A 110 20.41 -4.73 3.51
C ASP A 110 19.37 -3.92 4.31
N GLN A 111 18.45 -3.23 3.62
CA GLN A 111 17.44 -2.38 4.22
C GLN A 111 16.05 -3.00 4.13
N PHE A 112 15.30 -2.88 5.22
CA PHE A 112 13.85 -3.03 5.20
C PHE A 112 13.22 -1.66 4.97
N TRP A 113 12.44 -1.54 3.91
CA TRP A 113 11.72 -0.33 3.56
C TRP A 113 10.28 -0.43 4.05
N VAL A 114 9.81 0.65 4.65
CA VAL A 114 8.40 0.90 4.91
C VAL A 114 7.97 2.02 3.98
N GLU A 115 7.00 1.74 3.13
CA GLU A 115 6.40 2.69 2.19
C GLU A 115 4.91 2.79 2.51
N GLN A 116 4.38 4.01 2.60
CA GLN A 116 2.96 4.25 2.81
C GLN A 116 2.44 5.12 1.68
N ILE A 117 1.44 4.62 0.96
CA ILE A 117 0.78 5.34 -0.13
C ILE A 117 -0.55 5.83 0.39
N PHE A 118 -0.77 7.14 0.36
CA PHE A 118 -1.98 7.81 0.80
C PHE A 118 -2.77 8.27 -0.41
N LEU A 119 -4.08 8.06 -0.32
CA LEU A 119 -5.07 8.55 -1.27
C LEU A 119 -5.46 9.98 -0.88
N PRO A 120 -4.99 11.03 -1.58
CA PRO A 120 -5.34 12.41 -1.23
C PRO A 120 -6.81 12.72 -1.51
N ASP A 121 -7.36 12.12 -2.57
CA ASP A 121 -8.74 12.25 -3.00
C ASP A 121 -9.15 10.98 -3.78
N PRO A 122 -10.45 10.67 -3.92
CA PRO A 122 -10.90 9.40 -4.51
C PRO A 122 -10.47 9.15 -5.96
N ASP A 123 -10.15 10.20 -6.73
CA ASP A 123 -9.81 10.05 -8.15
C ASP A 123 -8.40 9.45 -8.33
N ALA A 124 -7.52 9.61 -7.33
CA ALA A 124 -6.17 9.03 -7.31
C ALA A 124 -6.13 7.53 -6.94
N GLU A 125 -7.28 6.87 -6.78
CA GLU A 125 -7.31 5.50 -6.27
C GLU A 125 -6.70 4.51 -7.25
N GLU A 126 -6.98 4.66 -8.56
CA GLU A 126 -6.40 3.79 -9.59
C GLU A 126 -4.86 3.80 -9.52
N HIS A 127 -4.28 5.00 -9.42
CA HIS A 127 -2.84 5.21 -9.34
C HIS A 127 -2.22 4.73 -8.03
N SER A 128 -3.00 4.63 -6.96
CA SER A 128 -2.51 4.11 -5.67
C SER A 128 -2.07 2.64 -5.76
N PHE A 129 -2.58 1.88 -6.73
CA PHE A 129 -2.24 0.48 -6.91
C PHE A 129 -0.97 0.26 -7.75
N GLU A 130 -0.45 1.25 -8.47
CA GLU A 130 0.69 1.08 -9.38
C GLU A 130 1.91 0.52 -8.65
N ARG A 131 2.28 1.14 -7.53
CA ARG A 131 3.43 0.72 -6.74
C ARG A 131 3.24 -0.67 -6.13
N LEU A 132 2.02 -1.00 -5.70
CA LEU A 132 1.70 -2.34 -5.22
C LEU A 132 1.87 -3.39 -6.34
N GLN A 133 1.39 -3.11 -7.54
CA GLN A 133 1.54 -3.99 -8.70
C GLN A 133 3.01 -4.22 -9.06
N GLU A 134 3.84 -3.18 -9.03
CA GLU A 134 5.29 -3.31 -9.23
C GLU A 134 5.91 -4.27 -8.22
N LEU A 135 5.64 -4.04 -6.93
CA LEU A 135 6.24 -4.84 -5.86
C LEU A 135 5.79 -6.31 -5.93
N MET A 136 4.52 -6.56 -6.23
CA MET A 136 3.94 -7.90 -6.34
C MET A 136 4.49 -8.70 -7.52
N ARG A 137 4.94 -8.06 -8.61
CA ARG A 137 5.58 -8.78 -9.74
C ARG A 137 6.96 -9.32 -9.39
N GLU A 138 7.64 -8.69 -8.44
CA GLU A 138 9.01 -9.02 -8.06
C GLU A 138 9.09 -9.90 -6.81
N ARG A 139 8.03 -9.93 -5.99
CA ARG A 139 8.02 -10.57 -4.67
C ARG A 139 7.10 -11.78 -4.68
N SER A 140 7.59 -12.90 -4.15
CA SER A 140 6.91 -14.20 -4.22
C SER A 140 6.18 -14.60 -2.93
N LEU A 141 6.29 -13.80 -1.86
CA LEU A 141 5.67 -14.08 -0.57
C LEU A 141 4.98 -12.84 0.02
N LEU A 142 3.64 -12.86 0.02
CA LEU A 142 2.82 -11.84 0.65
C LEU A 142 2.58 -12.17 2.14
N ILE A 143 2.84 -11.21 3.02
CA ILE A 143 2.60 -11.30 4.47
C ILE A 143 1.60 -10.21 4.86
N THR A 144 0.53 -10.61 5.55
CA THR A 144 -0.49 -9.71 6.08
C THR A 144 -0.87 -10.15 7.50
N PHE A 145 -1.50 -9.27 8.26
CA PHE A 145 -2.15 -9.64 9.51
C PHE A 145 -3.67 -9.65 9.32
N ASN A 146 -4.29 -10.84 9.36
CA ASN A 146 -5.72 -11.01 9.08
C ASN A 146 -6.17 -10.60 7.65
N GLY A 147 -5.23 -10.44 6.71
CA GLY A 147 -5.55 -9.91 5.38
C GLY A 147 -6.44 -10.80 4.52
N LYS A 148 -6.45 -12.11 4.73
CA LYS A 148 -7.41 -13.01 4.08
C LYS A 148 -8.87 -12.66 4.37
N SER A 149 -9.14 -12.08 5.54
CA SER A 149 -10.50 -11.74 5.98
C SER A 149 -10.86 -10.27 5.73
N PHE A 150 -9.87 -9.41 5.47
CA PHE A 150 -10.05 -7.96 5.45
C PHE A 150 -9.34 -7.30 4.27
N ASP A 151 -8.01 -7.21 4.30
CA ASP A 151 -7.22 -6.46 3.32
C ASP A 151 -7.43 -6.96 1.89
N VAL A 152 -7.32 -8.28 1.68
CA VAL A 152 -7.42 -8.90 0.35
C VAL A 152 -8.83 -8.71 -0.22
N PRO A 153 -9.94 -9.03 0.49
CA PRO A 153 -11.28 -8.76 -0.02
C PRO A 153 -11.55 -7.29 -0.38
N VAL A 154 -11.00 -6.33 0.39
CA VAL A 154 -11.15 -4.90 0.08
C VAL A 154 -10.36 -4.57 -1.19
N LEU A 155 -9.10 -4.98 -1.26
CA LEU A 155 -8.24 -4.72 -2.42
C LEU A 155 -8.81 -5.33 -3.70
N GLU A 156 -9.23 -6.59 -3.69
CA GLU A 156 -9.85 -7.26 -4.83
C GLU A 156 -11.07 -6.50 -5.35
N ALA A 157 -11.94 -6.02 -4.44
CA ALA A 157 -13.12 -5.27 -4.82
C ALA A 157 -12.77 -3.92 -5.47
N ARG A 158 -11.73 -3.22 -5.00
CA ARG A 158 -11.28 -1.94 -5.58
C ARG A 158 -10.54 -2.14 -6.91
N LEU A 159 -9.67 -3.14 -7.00
CA LEU A 159 -9.01 -3.52 -8.25
C LEU A 159 -10.04 -3.89 -9.32
N LEU A 160 -11.07 -4.68 -8.97
CA LEU A 160 -12.15 -5.02 -9.88
C LEU A 160 -12.95 -3.79 -10.33
N TYR A 161 -13.22 -2.84 -9.43
CA TYR A 161 -13.90 -1.59 -9.76
C TYR A 161 -13.14 -0.79 -10.83
N HIS A 162 -11.81 -0.75 -10.72
CA HIS A 162 -10.90 -0.09 -11.67
C HIS A 162 -10.46 -0.99 -12.84
N GLN A 163 -11.00 -2.22 -12.96
CA GLN A 163 -10.65 -3.18 -14.01
C GLN A 163 -9.15 -3.56 -14.05
N ILE A 164 -8.47 -3.50 -12.91
CA ILE A 164 -7.07 -3.88 -12.75
C ILE A 164 -7.01 -5.36 -12.35
N TRP A 165 -6.14 -6.12 -13.02
CA TRP A 165 -5.88 -7.52 -12.70
C TRP A 165 -4.56 -7.63 -11.95
N LEU A 166 -4.61 -8.15 -10.73
CA LEU A 166 -3.46 -8.42 -9.89
C LEU A 166 -3.60 -9.82 -9.29
N ASP A 167 -2.54 -10.61 -9.37
CA ASP A 167 -2.49 -11.97 -8.83
C ASP A 167 -2.20 -11.90 -7.32
N ILE A 168 -3.26 -11.68 -6.53
CA ILE A 168 -3.22 -11.57 -5.06
C ILE A 168 -3.85 -12.78 -4.35
#